data_AF-A0A0D8FPS2-F1
#
_entry.id   AF-A0A0D8FPS2-F1
#
_cell.length_a   1.000
_cell.length_b   1.000
_cell.length_c   1.000
_cell.angle_alpha   90.00
_cell.angle_beta   90.00
_cell.angle_gamma   90.00
#
_symmetry.space_group_name_H-M   'P 1'
#
loop_
_entity.id
_entity.type
_entity.pdbx_description
1 polymer ?
#
loop_
_entity_poly.entity_id
_entity_poly.type
_entity_poly.pdbx_seq_one_letter_code
_entity_poly.pdbx_strand_id
1 'polypeptide(L)'
;MGVDRPFGIENRQVQNILERYELEDQPKGQPIPMVSLPDIVSDKVISYLRRTAEHKANPELAYRYDPRLVRHLYEVHRIADANPSVIGEAAPIFVETLAQETQQYGGERFPVFKDRPVSVLRDELDLLTTDAEADKNYAVFVDDLVYGSKPSFDEVSQTFRMVATSFLEAAVTPSLPEQPQQMIGGLGHGFGRRL
;
A
#
# COMPACT_ATOMS: atom_id res chain seq x y z
N MET A 1 -11.35 19.21 -9.23
CA MET A 1 -10.67 18.22 -10.09
C MET A 1 -9.62 17.56 -9.23
N GLY A 2 -9.92 16.39 -8.68
CA GLY A 2 -8.90 15.58 -7.98
C GLY A 2 -7.99 14.99 -9.03
N VAL A 3 -6.70 15.28 -8.94
CA VAL A 3 -5.71 14.68 -9.83
C VAL A 3 -5.50 13.26 -9.30
N ASP A 4 -6.03 12.29 -10.01
CA ASP A 4 -5.77 10.88 -9.71
C ASP A 4 -4.26 10.67 -9.89
N ARG A 5 -3.55 10.33 -8.81
CA ARG A 5 -2.10 10.15 -8.84
C ARG A 5 -1.86 8.83 -9.55
N PRO A 6 -1.27 8.83 -10.75
CA PRO A 6 -1.00 7.59 -11.45
C PRO A 6 -0.06 6.74 -10.61
N PHE A 7 -0.22 5.42 -10.70
CA PHE A 7 0.76 4.50 -10.16
C PHE A 7 2.15 4.79 -10.74
N GLY A 8 3.17 4.75 -9.89
CA GLY A 8 4.55 4.75 -10.32
C GLY A 8 4.82 3.49 -11.14
N ILE A 9 5.52 3.66 -12.27
CA ILE A 9 5.90 2.57 -13.15
C ILE A 9 7.41 2.37 -13.09
N GLU A 10 7.83 1.13 -12.87
CA GLU A 10 9.22 0.71 -12.85
C GLU A 10 9.47 -0.42 -13.86
N ASN A 11 10.60 -0.36 -14.56
CA ASN A 11 11.01 -1.42 -15.47
C ASN A 11 11.71 -2.51 -14.67
N ARG A 12 11.09 -3.68 -14.56
CA ARG A 12 11.61 -4.81 -13.79
C ARG A 12 12.05 -5.92 -14.72
N GLN A 13 13.21 -6.48 -14.42
CA GLN A 13 13.66 -7.71 -15.07
C GLN A 13 12.86 -8.88 -14.52
N VAL A 14 12.06 -9.50 -15.38
CA VAL A 14 11.28 -10.70 -15.03
C VAL A 14 12.00 -11.90 -15.61
N GLN A 15 12.34 -12.84 -14.73
CA GLN A 15 12.96 -14.09 -15.15
C GLN A 15 11.89 -15.12 -15.50
N ASN A 16 12.10 -15.84 -16.58
CA ASN A 16 11.22 -16.96 -16.90
C ASN A 16 11.56 -18.18 -16.02
N ILE A 17 10.62 -19.10 -15.83
CA ILE A 17 10.85 -20.27 -14.96
C ILE A 17 11.98 -21.18 -15.47
N LEU A 18 12.21 -21.21 -16.78
CA LEU A 18 13.26 -22.01 -17.44
C LEU A 18 14.66 -21.43 -17.22
N GLU A 19 14.80 -20.10 -17.11
CA GLU A 19 16.03 -19.39 -16.78
C GLU A 19 16.51 -19.75 -15.38
N ARG A 20 15.58 -20.04 -14.46
CA ARG A 20 15.92 -20.51 -13.10
C ARG A 20 16.44 -21.94 -13.06
N TYR A 21 16.24 -22.72 -14.12
CA TYR A 21 16.71 -24.11 -14.26
C TYR A 21 18.02 -24.21 -15.09
N GLU A 22 18.82 -23.14 -15.16
CA GLU A 22 20.18 -23.15 -15.73
C GLU A 22 20.26 -23.58 -17.20
N LEU A 23 19.25 -23.24 -18.01
CA LEU A 23 19.47 -23.15 -19.46
C LEU A 23 20.25 -21.86 -19.73
N GLU A 24 21.55 -21.89 -19.45
CA GLU A 24 22.49 -20.75 -19.37
C GLU A 24 22.60 -19.86 -20.62
N ASP A 25 21.90 -20.18 -21.70
CA ASP A 25 22.07 -19.55 -23.03
C ASP A 25 20.80 -18.84 -23.56
N GLN A 26 19.79 -18.61 -22.71
CA GLN A 26 18.62 -17.82 -23.09
C GLN A 26 18.89 -16.31 -22.91
N PRO A 27 18.62 -15.46 -23.93
CA PRO A 27 18.72 -14.03 -23.75
C PRO A 27 17.73 -13.58 -22.68
N LYS A 28 18.24 -12.88 -21.65
CA LYS A 28 17.39 -12.26 -20.63
C LYS A 28 16.33 -11.42 -21.33
N GLY A 29 15.06 -11.66 -20.99
CA GLY A 29 13.93 -10.92 -21.53
C GLY A 29 14.09 -9.41 -21.39
N GLN A 30 13.38 -8.63 -22.21
CA GLN A 30 13.35 -7.19 -22.02
C GLN A 30 12.66 -6.85 -20.68
N PRO A 31 13.14 -5.82 -19.95
CA PRO A 31 12.43 -5.33 -18.78
C PRO A 31 10.96 -5.01 -19.10
N ILE A 32 10.08 -5.40 -18.20
CA ILE A 32 8.63 -5.16 -18.35
C ILE A 32 8.25 -3.98 -17.44
N PRO A 33 7.52 -2.97 -17.95
CA PRO A 33 6.97 -1.91 -17.11
C PRO A 33 5.92 -2.49 -16.16
N MET A 34 6.13 -2.33 -14.86
CA MET A 34 5.24 -2.80 -13.80
C MET A 34 4.93 -1.67 -12.82
N VAL A 35 3.81 -1.80 -12.10
CA VAL A 35 3.50 -0.91 -10.98
C VAL A 35 4.59 -1.06 -9.90
N SER A 36 5.00 0.05 -9.30
CA SER A 36 6.04 0.04 -8.28
C SER A 36 5.62 -0.75 -7.04
N LEU A 37 6.58 -1.40 -6.37
CA LEU A 37 6.30 -2.10 -5.12
C LEU A 37 5.69 -1.18 -4.03
N PRO A 38 6.17 0.05 -3.82
CA PRO A 38 5.55 0.97 -2.87
C PRO A 38 4.05 1.23 -3.14
N ASP A 39 3.70 1.41 -4.42
CA ASP A 39 2.33 1.56 -4.86
C ASP A 39 1.48 0.33 -4.58
N ILE A 40 2.01 -0.85 -4.91
CA ILE A 40 1.34 -2.14 -4.69
C ILE A 40 1.07 -2.36 -3.19
N VAL A 41 2.04 -2.08 -2.32
CA VAL A 41 1.88 -2.28 -0.88
C VAL A 41 0.86 -1.30 -0.31
N SER A 42 0.94 -0.02 -0.69
CA SER A 42 -0.05 1.00 -0.32
C SER A 42 -1.47 0.57 -0.69
N ASP A 43 -1.68 0.22 -1.96
CA ASP A 43 -2.99 -0.17 -2.49
C ASP A 43 -3.53 -1.43 -1.79
N LYS A 44 -2.70 -2.45 -1.59
CA LYS A 44 -3.11 -3.69 -0.91
C LYS A 44 -3.56 -3.44 0.53
N VAL A 45 -2.86 -2.57 1.26
CA VAL A 45 -3.23 -2.25 2.66
C VAL A 45 -4.59 -1.53 2.70
N ILE A 46 -4.79 -0.50 1.88
CA ILE A 46 -6.07 0.24 1.85
C ILE A 46 -7.19 -0.66 1.35
N SER A 47 -6.96 -1.38 0.25
CA SER A 47 -7.94 -2.30 -0.33
C SER A 47 -8.40 -3.35 0.67
N TYR A 48 -7.50 -3.97 1.43
CA TYR A 48 -7.88 -4.94 2.45
C TYR A 48 -8.74 -4.27 3.53
N LEU A 49 -8.20 -3.26 4.22
CA LEU A 49 -8.86 -2.65 5.37
C LEU A 49 -10.19 -1.99 5.01
N ARG A 50 -10.24 -1.22 3.92
CA ARG A 50 -11.46 -0.53 3.50
C ARG A 50 -12.55 -1.51 3.12
N ARG A 51 -12.23 -2.52 2.29
CA ARG A 51 -13.25 -3.45 1.76
C ARG A 51 -13.76 -4.40 2.83
N THR A 52 -12.92 -4.81 3.78
CA THR A 52 -13.37 -5.59 4.93
C THR A 52 -14.24 -4.76 5.87
N ALA A 53 -13.86 -3.51 6.16
CA ALA A 53 -14.69 -2.60 6.96
C ALA A 53 -16.03 -2.30 6.28
N GLU A 54 -16.03 -2.03 4.97
CA GLU A 54 -17.25 -1.81 4.17
C GLU A 54 -18.17 -3.03 4.20
N HIS A 55 -17.61 -4.24 4.08
CA HIS A 55 -18.35 -5.48 4.14
C HIS A 55 -19.01 -5.70 5.50
N LYS A 56 -18.26 -5.49 6.59
CA LYS A 56 -18.80 -5.61 7.96
C LYS A 56 -19.85 -4.55 8.28
N ALA A 57 -19.72 -3.35 7.70
CA ALA A 57 -20.69 -2.28 7.83
C ALA A 57 -21.98 -2.49 7.01
N ASN A 58 -21.94 -3.31 5.95
CA ASN A 58 -23.06 -3.58 5.06
C ASN A 58 -23.29 -5.09 4.84
N PRO A 59 -23.73 -5.85 5.86
CA PRO A 59 -23.90 -7.30 5.77
C PRO A 59 -24.85 -7.75 4.65
N GLU A 60 -25.81 -6.91 4.26
CA GLU A 60 -26.74 -7.16 3.15
C GLU A 60 -26.05 -7.19 1.78
N LEU A 61 -24.83 -6.67 1.68
CA LEU A 61 -23.98 -6.70 0.49
C LEU A 61 -22.92 -7.80 0.52
N ALA A 62 -23.02 -8.77 1.45
CA ALA A 62 -22.04 -9.85 1.62
C ALA A 62 -21.71 -10.61 0.34
N TYR A 63 -22.66 -10.78 -0.58
CA TYR A 63 -22.44 -11.45 -1.87
C TYR A 63 -21.40 -10.78 -2.78
N ARG A 64 -21.00 -9.54 -2.48
CA ARG A 64 -19.96 -8.79 -3.22
C ARG A 64 -18.58 -8.91 -2.59
N TYR A 65 -18.47 -9.48 -1.39
CA TYR A 65 -17.20 -9.63 -0.72
C TYR A 65 -16.39 -10.75 -1.37
N ASP A 66 -15.11 -10.46 -1.65
CA ASP A 66 -14.18 -11.46 -2.19
C ASP A 66 -13.48 -12.14 -0.99
N PRO A 67 -13.79 -13.41 -0.66
CA PRO A 67 -13.12 -14.10 0.44
C PRO A 67 -11.61 -14.26 0.19
N ARG A 68 -11.14 -14.16 -1.07
CA ARG A 68 -9.71 -14.18 -1.40
C ARG A 68 -9.01 -12.86 -1.14
N LEU A 69 -9.67 -11.84 -0.59
CA LEU A 69 -9.04 -10.57 -0.21
C LEU A 69 -7.93 -10.77 0.82
N VAL A 70 -8.04 -11.80 1.67
CA VAL A 70 -7.01 -12.24 2.63
C VAL A 70 -5.64 -12.53 2.01
N ARG A 71 -5.56 -12.76 0.69
CA ARG A 71 -4.28 -12.87 -0.02
C ARG A 71 -3.39 -11.63 0.14
N HIS A 72 -3.99 -10.46 0.36
CA HIS A 72 -3.24 -9.22 0.58
C HIS A 72 -2.36 -9.28 1.83
N LEU A 73 -2.76 -10.01 2.87
CA LEU A 73 -1.93 -10.24 4.06
C LEU A 73 -0.64 -10.97 3.67
N TYR A 74 -0.75 -12.04 2.89
CA TYR A 74 0.40 -12.78 2.37
C TYR A 74 1.26 -11.93 1.44
N GLU A 75 0.66 -11.23 0.50
CA GLU A 75 1.40 -10.41 -0.47
C GLU A 75 2.20 -9.29 0.21
N VAL A 76 1.60 -8.58 1.17
CA VAL A 76 2.30 -7.56 1.98
C VAL A 76 3.43 -8.19 2.78
N HIS A 77 3.18 -9.34 3.43
CA HIS A 77 4.22 -10.06 4.17
C HIS A 77 5.40 -10.44 3.26
N ARG A 78 5.14 -10.98 2.06
CA ARG A 78 6.20 -11.35 1.11
C ARG A 78 6.99 -10.16 0.59
N ILE A 79 6.35 -9.02 0.35
CA ILE A 79 7.04 -7.81 -0.09
C ILE A 79 7.90 -7.24 1.04
N ALA A 80 7.36 -7.18 2.27
CA ALA A 80 8.06 -6.68 3.44
C ALA A 80 9.30 -7.54 3.78
N ASP A 81 9.17 -8.87 3.70
CA ASP A 81 10.26 -9.83 3.92
C ASP A 81 11.37 -9.67 2.86
N ALA A 82 10.99 -9.57 1.59
CA ALA A 82 11.96 -9.48 0.49
C ALA A 82 12.61 -8.10 0.34
N ASN A 83 11.87 -7.02 0.63
CA ASN A 83 12.32 -5.64 0.42
C ASN A 83 11.85 -4.70 1.55
N PRO A 84 12.44 -4.75 2.75
CA PRO A 84 11.98 -3.98 3.90
C PRO A 84 11.94 -2.45 3.68
N SER A 85 12.81 -1.91 2.83
CA SER A 85 12.86 -0.46 2.53
C SER A 85 11.59 0.06 1.84
N VAL A 86 10.88 -0.81 1.10
CA VAL A 86 9.64 -0.46 0.39
C VAL A 86 8.58 0.07 1.35
N ILE A 87 8.58 -0.37 2.61
CA ILE A 87 7.59 0.07 3.60
C ILE A 87 7.72 1.57 3.88
N GLY A 88 8.95 2.08 4.02
CA GLY A 88 9.17 3.52 4.21
C GLY A 88 8.75 4.35 3.00
N GLU A 89 9.00 3.83 1.80
CA GLU A 89 8.64 4.48 0.52
C GLU A 89 7.12 4.49 0.27
N ALA A 90 6.41 3.45 0.72
CA ALA A 90 4.97 3.29 0.55
C ALA A 90 4.14 4.20 1.46
N ALA A 91 4.66 4.60 2.62
CA ALA A 91 3.93 5.41 3.59
C ALA A 91 3.39 6.75 3.03
N PRO A 92 4.18 7.61 2.36
CA PRO A 92 3.64 8.83 1.74
C PRO A 92 2.63 8.54 0.62
N ILE A 93 2.85 7.47 -0.15
CA ILE A 93 1.93 7.04 -1.22
C ILE A 93 0.58 6.62 -0.62
N PHE A 94 0.59 5.91 0.52
CA PHE A 94 -0.62 5.55 1.24
C PHE A 94 -1.46 6.76 1.63
N VAL A 95 -0.85 7.86 2.06
CA VAL A 95 -1.59 9.08 2.41
C VAL A 95 -2.34 9.64 1.19
N GLU A 96 -1.67 9.68 0.03
CA GLU A 96 -2.28 10.14 -1.22
C GLU A 96 -3.38 9.19 -1.72
N THR A 97 -3.11 7.88 -1.71
CA THR A 97 -4.09 6.84 -2.10
C THR A 97 -5.30 6.86 -1.17
N LEU A 98 -5.11 7.06 0.14
CA LEU A 98 -6.20 7.13 1.10
C LEU A 98 -7.14 8.31 0.80
N ALA A 99 -6.59 9.46 0.40
CA ALA A 99 -7.40 10.62 0.02
C ALA A 99 -8.27 10.32 -1.22
N GLN A 100 -7.71 9.63 -2.22
CA GLN A 100 -8.44 9.19 -3.43
C GLN A 100 -9.52 8.19 -3.09
N GLU A 101 -9.18 7.14 -2.34
CA GLU A 101 -10.12 6.11 -1.89
C GLU A 101 -11.26 6.71 -1.07
N THR A 102 -10.95 7.68 -0.19
CA THR A 102 -11.96 8.40 0.60
C THR A 102 -12.94 9.16 -0.30
N GLN A 103 -12.43 9.84 -1.34
CA GLN A 103 -13.26 10.55 -2.30
C GLN A 103 -14.14 9.59 -3.13
N GLN A 104 -13.56 8.47 -3.56
CA GLN A 104 -14.21 7.50 -4.44
C GLN A 104 -15.26 6.65 -3.71
N TYR A 105 -14.97 6.22 -2.48
CA TYR A 105 -15.78 5.25 -1.75
C TYR A 105 -16.52 5.84 -0.55
N GLY A 106 -16.18 7.04 -0.10
CA GLY A 106 -16.90 7.76 0.96
C GLY A 106 -18.28 8.31 0.57
N GLY A 107 -18.88 7.82 -0.52
CA GLY A 107 -20.23 8.20 -0.92
C GLY A 107 -21.31 7.65 0.02
N GLU A 108 -22.56 7.61 -0.47
CA GLU A 108 -23.73 7.17 0.31
C GLU A 108 -23.61 5.73 0.86
N ARG A 109 -22.80 4.88 0.22
CA ARG A 109 -22.62 3.48 0.61
C ARG A 109 -21.64 3.26 1.77
N PHE A 110 -20.73 4.19 2.00
CA PHE A 110 -19.82 4.10 3.14
C PHE A 110 -19.53 5.49 3.76
N PRO A 111 -20.55 6.21 4.27
CA PRO A 111 -20.38 7.60 4.71
C PRO A 111 -19.40 7.74 5.87
N VAL A 112 -19.35 6.76 6.79
CA VAL A 112 -18.42 6.79 7.91
C VAL A 112 -16.95 6.80 7.47
N PHE A 113 -16.64 6.18 6.32
CA PHE A 113 -15.30 6.21 5.75
C PHE A 113 -14.93 7.59 5.20
N LYS A 114 -15.91 8.37 4.72
CA LYS A 114 -15.69 9.77 4.33
C LYS A 114 -15.31 10.65 5.52
N ASP A 115 -16.04 10.48 6.62
CA ASP A 115 -15.91 11.37 7.78
C ASP A 115 -14.67 11.06 8.61
N ARG A 116 -14.26 9.79 8.68
CA ARG A 116 -13.15 9.33 9.53
C ARG A 116 -12.37 8.16 8.91
N PRO A 117 -11.76 8.34 7.72
CA PRO A 117 -11.13 7.25 6.97
C PRO A 117 -10.06 6.53 7.78
N VAL A 118 -9.15 7.27 8.41
CA VAL A 118 -8.06 6.69 9.24
C VAL A 118 -8.61 5.90 10.43
N SER A 119 -9.69 6.36 11.07
CA SER A 119 -10.27 5.65 12.22
C SER A 119 -10.92 4.35 11.78
N VAL A 120 -11.67 4.36 10.67
CA VAL A 120 -12.28 3.15 10.10
C VAL A 120 -11.23 2.08 9.76
N LEU A 121 -10.14 2.48 9.11
CA LEU A 121 -9.07 1.54 8.78
C LEU A 121 -8.35 1.01 10.03
N ARG A 122 -8.17 1.84 11.06
CA ARG A 122 -7.56 1.44 12.34
C ARG A 122 -8.45 0.47 13.11
N ASP A 123 -9.74 0.75 13.19
CA ASP A 123 -10.73 -0.13 13.84
C ASP A 123 -10.72 -1.52 13.18
N GLU A 124 -10.68 -1.58 11.85
CA GLU A 124 -10.58 -2.85 11.13
C GLU A 124 -9.24 -3.57 11.38
N LEU A 125 -8.14 -2.82 11.44
CA LEU A 125 -6.81 -3.38 11.70
C LEU A 125 -6.71 -4.03 13.09
N ASP A 126 -7.39 -3.46 14.08
CA ASP A 126 -7.40 -3.98 15.46
C ASP A 126 -8.19 -5.29 15.59
N LEU A 127 -9.18 -5.51 14.72
CA LEU A 127 -9.98 -6.74 14.70
C LEU A 127 -9.26 -7.91 14.01
N LEU A 128 -8.28 -7.64 13.15
CA LEU A 128 -7.64 -8.61 12.25
C LEU A 128 -7.18 -9.90 12.96
N THR A 129 -6.49 -9.79 14.09
CA THR A 129 -5.92 -10.95 14.80
C THR A 129 -6.97 -11.83 15.48
N THR A 130 -8.20 -11.36 15.60
CA THR A 130 -9.33 -12.09 16.19
C THR A 130 -10.38 -12.48 15.16
N ASP A 131 -10.13 -12.20 13.88
CA ASP A 131 -11.07 -12.45 12.79
C ASP A 131 -10.98 -13.92 12.32
N ALA A 132 -11.86 -14.76 12.88
CA ALA A 132 -11.93 -16.18 12.55
C ALA A 132 -12.32 -16.44 11.09
N GLU A 133 -13.03 -15.52 10.43
CA GLU A 133 -13.37 -15.64 9.02
C GLU A 133 -12.14 -15.37 8.15
N ALA A 134 -11.36 -14.33 8.49
CA ALA A 134 -10.10 -14.04 7.81
C ALA A 134 -9.10 -15.21 7.93
N ASP A 135 -8.96 -15.80 9.13
CA ASP A 135 -8.09 -16.97 9.35
C ASP A 135 -8.52 -18.17 8.50
N LYS A 136 -9.82 -18.50 8.53
CA LYS A 136 -10.38 -19.59 7.72
C LYS A 136 -10.15 -19.35 6.22
N ASN A 137 -10.44 -18.15 5.73
CA ASN A 137 -10.23 -17.80 4.33
C ASN A 137 -8.75 -17.84 3.96
N TYR A 138 -7.86 -17.45 4.87
CA TYR A 138 -6.42 -17.50 4.68
C TYR A 138 -5.92 -18.95 4.55
N ALA A 139 -6.39 -19.85 5.41
CA ALA A 139 -6.07 -21.27 5.32
C ALA A 139 -6.45 -21.87 3.96
N VAL A 140 -7.63 -21.54 3.44
CA VAL A 140 -8.06 -21.96 2.09
C VAL A 140 -7.16 -21.36 1.00
N PHE A 141 -6.86 -20.06 1.06
CA PHE A 141 -5.96 -19.41 0.12
C PHE A 141 -4.57 -20.06 0.07
N VAL A 142 -3.99 -20.33 1.24
CA VAL A 142 -2.67 -20.94 1.38
C VAL A 142 -2.66 -22.38 0.87
N ASP A 143 -3.73 -23.13 1.10
CA ASP A 143 -3.85 -24.51 0.59
C ASP A 143 -3.95 -24.53 -0.94
N ASP A 144 -4.78 -23.65 -1.51
CA ASP A 144 -5.05 -23.60 -2.96
C ASP A 144 -3.87 -23.05 -3.78
N LEU A 145 -3.18 -22.01 -3.30
CA LEU A 145 -2.36 -21.14 -4.16
C LEU A 145 -0.90 -20.96 -3.72
N VAL A 146 -0.55 -21.30 -2.47
CA VAL A 146 0.81 -21.06 -1.96
C VAL A 146 1.62 -22.35 -2.02
N TYR A 147 2.76 -22.29 -2.72
CA TYR A 147 3.72 -23.40 -2.81
C TYR A 147 4.96 -23.09 -1.96
N GLY A 148 5.54 -24.13 -1.35
CA GLY A 148 6.75 -24.00 -0.53
C GLY A 148 6.45 -23.56 0.90
N SER A 149 7.20 -22.58 1.41
CA SER A 149 6.99 -22.05 2.76
C SER A 149 5.64 -21.35 2.86
N LYS A 150 4.81 -21.81 3.80
CA LYS A 150 3.46 -21.32 4.05
C LYS A 150 3.45 -20.60 5.41
N PRO A 151 3.64 -19.28 5.47
CA PRO A 151 3.56 -18.56 6.73
C PRO A 151 2.16 -18.73 7.32
N SER A 152 2.08 -18.78 8.64
CA SER A 152 0.83 -18.87 9.37
C SER A 152 0.03 -17.56 9.26
N PHE A 153 -1.27 -17.64 9.54
CA PHE A 153 -2.13 -16.46 9.59
C PHE A 153 -1.63 -15.44 10.61
N ASP A 154 -1.13 -15.89 11.76
CA ASP A 154 -0.57 -15.02 12.80
C ASP A 154 0.66 -14.26 12.30
N GLU A 155 1.61 -14.94 11.63
CA GLU A 155 2.82 -14.31 11.08
C GLU A 155 2.48 -13.22 10.04
N VAL A 156 1.58 -13.52 9.09
CA VAL A 156 1.21 -12.53 8.06
C VAL A 156 0.38 -11.39 8.63
N SER A 157 -0.49 -11.68 9.61
CA SER A 157 -1.31 -10.66 10.27
C SER A 157 -0.46 -9.71 11.11
N GLN A 158 0.52 -10.22 11.84
CA GLN A 158 1.47 -9.39 12.59
C GLN A 158 2.28 -8.49 11.65
N THR A 159 2.78 -9.04 10.55
CA THR A 159 3.52 -8.27 9.54
C THR A 159 2.64 -7.18 8.94
N PHE A 160 1.40 -7.53 8.56
CA PHE A 160 0.44 -6.58 8.00
C PHE A 160 0.09 -5.48 9.00
N ARG A 161 -0.12 -5.81 10.28
CA ARG A 161 -0.38 -4.82 11.34
C ARG A 161 0.77 -3.86 11.54
N MET A 162 2.01 -4.34 11.56
CA MET A 162 3.18 -3.47 11.62
C MET A 162 3.21 -2.48 10.46
N VAL A 163 3.05 -2.97 9.22
CA VAL A 163 3.05 -2.14 8.00
C VAL A 163 1.91 -1.13 8.02
N ALA A 164 0.67 -1.60 8.21
CA ALA A 164 -0.52 -0.75 8.21
C ALA A 164 -0.50 0.29 9.34
N THR A 165 0.03 -0.05 10.52
CA THR A 165 0.19 0.92 11.61
C THR A 165 1.10 2.06 11.19
N SER A 166 2.26 1.76 10.59
CA SER A 166 3.20 2.80 10.13
C SER A 166 2.56 3.73 9.09
N PHE A 167 1.73 3.20 8.19
CA PHE A 167 1.01 3.97 7.18
C PHE A 167 -0.07 4.86 7.80
N LEU A 168 -0.85 4.31 8.75
CA LEU A 168 -1.89 5.05 9.45
C LEU A 168 -1.28 6.15 10.33
N GLU A 169 -0.10 5.96 10.92
CA GLU A 169 0.64 6.99 11.65
C GLU A 169 1.10 8.13 10.72
N ALA A 170 1.61 7.80 9.53
CA ALA A 170 1.96 8.80 8.52
C ALA A 170 0.73 9.63 8.10
N ALA A 171 -0.45 9.02 8.02
CA ALA A 171 -1.70 9.70 7.65
C ALA A 171 -2.26 10.64 8.73
N VAL A 172 -1.88 10.49 10.01
CA VAL A 172 -2.29 11.42 11.10
C VAL A 172 -1.22 12.47 11.41
N THR A 173 0.00 12.28 10.93
CA THR A 173 1.10 13.22 11.16
C THR A 173 0.96 14.41 10.20
N PRO A 174 0.86 15.66 10.69
CA PRO A 174 0.83 16.82 9.81
C PRO A 174 2.14 16.89 9.02
N SER A 175 2.04 16.96 7.69
CA SER A 175 3.19 17.23 6.82
C SER A 175 3.83 18.55 7.27
N LEU A 176 5.11 18.49 7.68
CA LEU A 176 5.89 19.69 7.96
C LEU A 176 5.88 20.57 6.68
N PRO A 177 5.64 21.89 6.79
CA PRO A 177 5.67 22.75 5.61
C PRO A 177 7.05 22.66 4.96
N GLU A 178 7.07 22.40 3.65
CA GLU A 178 8.28 22.52 2.83
C GLU A 178 8.90 23.88 3.09
N GLN A 179 10.17 23.90 3.53
CA GLN A 179 10.88 25.16 3.72
C GLN A 179 11.00 25.85 2.36
N PRO A 180 10.55 27.11 2.22
CA PRO A 180 10.65 27.81 0.94
C PRO A 180 12.12 27.89 0.53
N GLN A 181 12.41 27.40 -0.68
CA GLN A 181 13.70 27.58 -1.34
C GLN A 181 14.11 29.05 -1.23
N GLN A 182 15.21 29.29 -0.51
CA GLN A 182 15.80 30.60 -0.38
C GLN A 182 16.17 31.11 -1.77
N MET A 183 15.39 32.08 -2.26
CA MET A 183 15.74 32.91 -3.39
C MET A 183 17.05 33.64 -3.04
N ILE A 184 18.16 33.14 -3.57
CA ILE A 184 19.46 33.81 -3.54
C ILE A 184 19.35 35.05 -4.44
N GLY A 185 18.81 36.13 -3.88
CA GLY A 185 18.86 37.46 -4.47
C GLY A 185 20.27 38.01 -4.33
N GLY A 186 21.03 37.99 -5.44
CA GLY A 186 22.36 38.56 -5.52
C GLY A 186 22.37 40.04 -5.16
N LEU A 187 23.09 40.38 -4.09
CA LEU A 187 23.50 41.74 -3.77
C LEU A 187 24.94 41.95 -4.27
N GLY A 188 25.07 42.74 -5.33
CA GLY A 188 26.30 43.29 -5.88
C GLY A 188 25.92 44.02 -7.17
N HIS A 189 26.23 45.28 -7.45
CA HIS A 189 27.36 46.13 -7.10
C HIS A 189 26.92 47.60 -7.26
N GLY A 190 27.43 48.49 -6.42
CA GLY A 190 27.23 49.94 -6.57
C GLY A 190 28.26 50.73 -5.78
N PHE A 191 29.53 50.62 -6.18
CA PHE A 191 30.63 51.45 -5.68
C PHE A 191 30.39 52.93 -6.01
N GLY A 192 30.62 53.81 -5.04
CA GLY A 192 30.53 55.25 -5.22
C GLY A 192 31.74 55.87 -5.92
N ARG A 193 31.57 57.13 -6.35
CA ARG A 193 32.57 58.18 -6.12
C ARG A 193 31.96 59.57 -6.29
N ARG A 194 32.20 60.41 -5.28
CA ARG A 194 32.16 61.87 -5.37
C ARG A 194 33.35 62.31 -6.22
N LEU A 195 33.11 63.22 -7.17
CA LEU A 195 33.90 64.42 -7.45
C LEU A 195 32.94 65.47 -8.01
#